data_AF-F7QSR9-F1
#
_entry.id   AF-F7QSR9-F1
#
_cell.length_a   1.000
_cell.length_b   1.000
_cell.length_c   1.000
_cell.angle_alpha   90.00
_cell.angle_beta   90.00
_cell.angle_gamma   90.00
#
_symmetry.space_group_name_H-M   'P 1'
#
loop_
_entity.id
_entity.type
_entity.pdbx_description
1 polymer ?
#
loop_
_entity_poly.entity_id
_entity_poly.type
_entity_poly.pdbx_seq_one_letter_code
_entity_poly.pdbx_strand_id
1 'polypeptide(L)'
;MKKMSDLEYHYGLKMRIYPSTNQKKIIKINGNIARTVYNKMVAIDQELYKLKQVKLPIDIVKERIKELKSRKNARNLSNHYQYMQDKNIDSLAKANAIQNYQKAWKMFRKVHSSGTPKFHKKSYRLSYQTNAQYGKDAKMDVYSASVKFLDKNHISLPKLGRLRVSGSHRRIIDNKDDIRIGYCYYL
;
A
#
# COMPACT_ATOMS: atom_id res chain seq x y z
N MET A 1 -2.49 21.77 8.45
CA MET A 1 -3.40 20.62 8.23
C MET A 1 -3.35 19.69 9.44
N LYS A 2 -4.50 19.35 10.06
CA LYS A 2 -4.55 18.31 11.10
C LYS A 2 -4.13 16.95 10.54
N LYS A 3 -3.38 16.14 11.29
CA LYS A 3 -3.07 14.76 10.88
C LYS A 3 -4.29 13.88 11.12
N MET A 4 -4.31 12.71 10.48
CA MET A 4 -5.42 11.77 10.65
C MET A 4 -5.55 11.30 12.10
N SER A 5 -4.43 11.21 12.85
CA SER A 5 -4.40 10.88 14.28
C SER A 5 -5.05 11.92 15.18
N ASP A 6 -5.23 13.15 14.69
CA ASP A 6 -5.66 14.29 15.49
C ASP A 6 -7.18 14.55 15.32
N LEU A 7 -7.86 13.72 14.51
CA LEU A 7 -9.31 13.78 14.34
C LEU A 7 -9.99 12.93 15.41
N GLU A 8 -11.04 13.48 16.01
CA GLU A 8 -11.77 12.86 17.12
C GLU A 8 -12.47 11.54 16.73
N TYR A 9 -12.97 11.47 15.49
CA TYR A 9 -13.71 10.32 14.99
C TYR A 9 -13.01 9.68 13.78
N HIS A 10 -13.03 8.34 13.76
CA HIS A 10 -12.60 7.53 12.63
C HIS A 10 -13.68 6.50 12.31
N TYR A 11 -14.04 6.37 11.04
CA TYR A 11 -14.97 5.34 10.61
C TYR A 11 -14.53 4.74 9.27
N GLY A 12 -14.92 3.48 9.06
CA GLY A 12 -14.64 2.74 7.82
C GLY A 12 -15.88 2.71 6.93
N LEU A 13 -15.71 2.99 5.64
CA LEU A 13 -16.77 2.88 4.64
C LEU A 13 -16.49 1.70 3.72
N LYS A 14 -17.45 0.77 3.61
CA LYS A 14 -17.39 -0.36 2.69
C LYS A 14 -18.39 -0.17 1.56
N MET A 15 -17.90 -0.20 0.32
CA MET A 15 -18.73 0.01 -0.88
C MET A 15 -18.45 -1.06 -1.93
N ARG A 16 -19.41 -1.27 -2.83
CA ARG A 16 -19.20 -2.07 -4.04
C ARG A 16 -18.76 -1.17 -5.19
N ILE A 17 -17.71 -1.56 -5.90
CA ILE A 17 -17.20 -0.88 -7.09
C ILE A 17 -17.49 -1.71 -8.35
N TYR A 18 -17.67 -1.02 -9.48
CA TYR A 18 -17.89 -1.67 -10.78
C TYR A 18 -16.79 -1.25 -11.77
N PRO A 19 -15.63 -1.93 -11.77
CA PRO A 19 -14.52 -1.62 -12.67
C PRO A 19 -14.72 -2.19 -14.07
N SER A 20 -14.24 -1.46 -15.07
CA SER A 20 -14.08 -1.94 -16.45
C SER A 20 -13.02 -3.04 -16.55
N THR A 21 -12.96 -3.74 -17.68
CA THR A 21 -11.95 -4.79 -17.92
C THR A 21 -10.52 -4.25 -17.77
N ASN A 22 -10.25 -3.03 -18.23
CA ASN A 22 -8.93 -2.41 -18.10
C ASN A 22 -8.63 -2.06 -16.63
N GLN A 23 -9.59 -1.51 -15.90
CA GLN A 23 -9.43 -1.21 -14.48
C GLN A 23 -9.19 -2.49 -13.65
N LYS A 24 -9.88 -3.60 -13.98
CA LYS A 24 -9.63 -4.92 -13.36
C LYS A 24 -8.19 -5.39 -13.59
N LYS A 25 -7.62 -5.19 -14.79
CA LYS A 25 -6.21 -5.51 -15.07
C LYS A 25 -5.26 -4.69 -14.20
N ILE A 26 -5.49 -3.38 -14.08
CA ILE A 26 -4.68 -2.48 -13.25
C ILE A 26 -4.74 -2.89 -11.77
N ILE A 27 -5.94 -3.20 -11.25
CA ILE A 27 -6.12 -3.70 -9.87
C ILE A 27 -5.33 -5.00 -9.68
N LYS A 28 -5.42 -5.92 -10.63
CA LYS A 28 -4.71 -7.20 -10.60
C LYS A 28 -3.20 -7.02 -10.57
N ILE A 29 -2.66 -6.13 -11.40
CA ILE A 29 -1.23 -5.83 -11.44
C ILE A 29 -0.79 -5.23 -10.10
N ASN A 30 -1.49 -4.19 -9.62
CA ASN A 30 -1.12 -3.49 -8.39
C ASN A 30 -1.16 -4.37 -7.14
N GLY A 31 -2.19 -5.20 -6.97
CA GLY A 31 -2.22 -6.14 -5.86
C GLY A 31 -1.12 -7.20 -5.93
N ASN A 32 -0.78 -7.69 -7.13
CA ASN A 32 0.34 -8.61 -7.30
C ASN A 32 1.68 -7.94 -6.98
N ILE A 33 1.88 -6.68 -7.41
CA ILE A 33 3.09 -5.91 -7.10
C ILE A 33 3.21 -5.66 -5.60
N ALA A 34 2.13 -5.25 -4.93
CA ALA A 34 2.14 -5.04 -3.48
C ALA A 34 2.55 -6.32 -2.73
N ARG A 35 1.99 -7.47 -3.12
CA ARG A 35 2.37 -8.79 -2.59
C ARG A 35 3.84 -9.11 -2.86
N THR A 36 4.31 -8.89 -4.08
CA THR A 36 5.70 -9.18 -4.48
C THR A 36 6.68 -8.29 -3.71
N VAL A 37 6.42 -6.99 -3.58
CA VAL A 37 7.26 -6.06 -2.82
C VAL A 37 7.38 -6.50 -1.37
N TYR A 38 6.26 -6.81 -0.71
CA TYR A 38 6.26 -7.32 0.67
C TYR A 38 7.11 -8.60 0.79
N ASN A 39 6.85 -9.57 -0.09
CA ASN A 39 7.56 -10.85 -0.07
C ASN A 39 9.05 -10.69 -0.34
N LYS A 40 9.46 -9.81 -1.26
CA LYS A 40 10.87 -9.53 -1.51
C LYS A 40 11.56 -8.92 -0.30
N MET A 41 10.89 -8.05 0.46
CA MET A 41 11.43 -7.54 1.72
C MET A 41 11.63 -8.65 2.76
N VAL A 42 10.65 -9.55 2.91
CA VAL A 42 10.76 -10.73 3.80
C VAL A 42 11.92 -11.63 3.36
N ALA A 43 12.06 -11.92 2.07
CA ALA A 43 13.15 -12.75 1.55
C ALA A 43 14.53 -12.15 1.84
N ILE A 44 14.70 -10.83 1.62
CA ILE A 44 15.95 -10.13 1.91
C ILE A 44 16.32 -10.25 3.40
N ASP A 45 15.35 -10.08 4.32
CA ASP A 45 15.66 -10.17 5.74
C ASP A 45 15.93 -11.61 6.21
N GLN A 46 15.26 -12.61 5.62
CA GLN A 46 15.59 -14.01 5.88
C GLN A 46 17.00 -14.37 5.40
N GLU A 47 17.39 -13.89 4.22
CA GLU A 47 18.74 -14.07 3.68
C GLU A 47 19.79 -13.36 4.54
N LEU A 48 19.54 -12.10 4.90
CA LEU A 48 20.41 -11.34 5.81
C LEU A 48 20.55 -12.01 7.18
N TYR A 49 19.48 -12.60 7.70
CA TYR A 49 19.55 -13.34 8.97
C TYR A 49 20.50 -14.54 8.85
N LYS A 50 20.34 -15.37 7.81
CA LYS A 50 21.22 -16.53 7.56
C LYS A 50 22.69 -16.12 7.39
N LEU A 51 22.95 -15.10 6.58
CA LEU A 51 24.31 -14.63 6.33
C LEU A 51 24.97 -14.06 7.59
N LYS A 52 24.21 -13.43 8.48
CA LYS A 52 24.72 -12.95 9.79
C LYS A 52 25.02 -14.08 10.79
N GLN A 53 24.49 -15.29 10.59
CA GLN A 53 24.86 -16.44 11.41
C GLN A 53 26.24 -16.99 11.06
N VAL A 54 26.75 -16.67 9.87
CA VAL A 54 28.13 -17.00 9.48
C VAL A 54 29.07 -16.10 10.28
N LYS A 55 29.63 -16.64 11.36
CA LYS A 55 30.54 -15.91 12.28
C LYS A 55 31.92 -15.63 11.69
N LEU A 56 32.20 -16.12 10.48
CA LEU A 56 33.49 -15.98 9.80
C LEU A 56 33.46 -14.77 8.85
N PRO A 57 34.49 -13.92 8.85
CA PRO A 57 34.53 -12.70 8.04
C PRO A 57 34.95 -13.02 6.60
N ILE A 58 34.09 -13.69 5.84
CA ILE A 58 34.29 -13.98 4.41
C ILE A 58 33.90 -12.74 3.59
N ASP A 59 34.78 -12.25 2.73
CA ASP A 59 34.53 -11.01 1.98
C ASP A 59 33.33 -11.10 1.04
N ILE A 60 33.14 -12.24 0.38
CA ILE A 60 31.95 -12.54 -0.43
C ILE A 60 30.65 -12.36 0.39
N VAL A 61 30.65 -12.80 1.66
CA VAL A 61 29.49 -12.67 2.55
C VAL A 61 29.26 -11.20 2.93
N LYS A 62 30.33 -10.44 3.19
CA LYS A 62 30.24 -9.00 3.50
C LYS A 62 29.69 -8.20 2.32
N GLU A 63 30.17 -8.48 1.11
CA GLU A 63 29.69 -7.86 -0.12
C GLU A 63 28.21 -8.17 -0.35
N ARG A 64 27.81 -9.43 -0.19
CA ARG A 64 26.41 -9.83 -0.31
C ARG A 64 25.51 -9.13 0.71
N ILE A 65 25.95 -9.00 1.96
CA ILE A 65 25.21 -8.25 2.99
C ILE A 65 25.06 -6.77 2.60
N LYS A 66 26.11 -6.15 2.03
CA LYS A 66 26.08 -4.75 1.57
C LYS A 66 25.10 -4.57 0.41
N GLU A 67 25.13 -5.46 -0.58
CA GLU A 67 24.18 -5.48 -1.70
C GLU A 67 22.74 -5.61 -1.21
N LEU A 68 22.46 -6.58 -0.33
CA LEU A 68 21.13 -6.83 0.22
C LEU A 68 20.58 -5.63 1.02
N LYS A 69 21.43 -4.99 1.83
CA LYS A 69 21.06 -3.76 2.56
C LYS A 69 20.72 -2.62 1.60
N SER A 70 21.50 -2.44 0.54
CA SER A 70 21.24 -1.44 -0.49
C SER A 70 19.92 -1.72 -1.22
N ARG A 71 19.69 -2.98 -1.62
CA ARG A 71 18.48 -3.42 -2.34
C ARG A 71 17.20 -3.29 -1.52
N LYS A 72 17.29 -3.39 -0.19
CA LYS A 72 16.15 -3.23 0.73
C LYS A 72 15.54 -1.82 0.70
N ASN A 73 16.26 -0.80 0.21
CA ASN A 73 15.68 0.52 0.03
C ASN A 73 14.55 0.47 -1.03
N ALA A 74 13.40 1.11 -0.76
CA ALA A 74 12.24 1.14 -1.64
C ALA A 74 12.57 1.52 -3.09
N ARG A 75 13.42 2.54 -3.28
CA ARG A 75 13.82 3.02 -4.61
C ARG A 75 14.68 1.98 -5.33
N ASN A 76 15.68 1.44 -4.63
CA ASN A 76 16.60 0.45 -5.18
C ASN A 76 15.88 -0.86 -5.50
N LEU A 77 14.95 -1.29 -4.65
CA LEU A 77 14.12 -2.46 -4.91
C LEU A 77 13.31 -2.29 -6.19
N SER A 78 12.66 -1.12 -6.38
CA SER A 78 11.89 -0.84 -7.58
C SER A 78 12.75 -0.69 -8.83
N ASN A 79 13.99 -0.22 -8.70
CA ASN A 79 14.92 -0.09 -9.83
C ASN A 79 15.55 -1.41 -10.24
N HIS A 80 15.77 -2.32 -9.28
CA HIS A 80 16.34 -3.63 -9.54
C HIS A 80 15.39 -4.55 -10.35
N TYR A 81 14.07 -4.32 -10.27
CA TYR A 81 13.07 -5.11 -10.99
C TYR A 81 12.36 -4.26 -12.03
N GLN A 82 12.71 -4.42 -13.31
CA GLN A 82 12.16 -3.63 -14.42
C GLN A 82 10.62 -3.65 -14.48
N TYR A 83 10.00 -4.80 -14.21
CA TYR A 83 8.54 -4.94 -14.19
C TYR A 83 7.85 -4.08 -13.09
N MET A 84 8.59 -3.58 -12.09
CA MET A 84 8.04 -2.67 -11.06
C MET A 84 7.98 -1.21 -11.50
N GLN A 85 8.54 -0.87 -12.67
CA GLN A 85 8.58 0.48 -13.23
C GLN A 85 7.45 0.77 -14.23
N ASP A 86 6.55 -0.18 -14.49
CA ASP A 86 5.40 0.02 -15.36
C ASP A 86 4.55 1.23 -14.90
N LYS A 87 4.15 2.07 -15.85
CA LYS A 87 3.30 3.27 -15.65
C LYS A 87 1.97 2.94 -14.97
N ASN A 88 1.45 1.73 -15.15
CA ASN A 88 0.20 1.26 -14.55
C ASN A 88 0.33 0.91 -13.05
N ILE A 89 1.57 0.82 -12.55
CA ILE A 89 1.83 0.54 -11.14
C ILE A 89 1.70 1.83 -10.33
N ASP A 90 0.92 1.73 -9.27
CA ASP A 90 0.78 2.78 -8.28
C ASP A 90 2.00 2.80 -7.35
N SER A 91 2.65 3.96 -7.25
CA SER A 91 3.75 4.19 -6.33
C SER A 91 3.31 4.06 -4.88
N LEU A 92 2.07 4.44 -4.56
CA LEU A 92 1.51 4.31 -3.21
C LEU A 92 1.28 2.85 -2.82
N ALA A 93 0.94 1.97 -3.77
CA ALA A 93 0.81 0.55 -3.51
C ALA A 93 2.15 -0.07 -3.07
N LYS A 94 3.25 0.32 -3.74
CA LYS A 94 4.62 -0.10 -3.37
C LYS A 94 5.01 0.44 -1.98
N ALA A 95 4.77 1.73 -1.74
CA ALA A 95 5.08 2.37 -0.46
C ALA A 95 4.29 1.73 0.70
N ASN A 96 2.99 1.51 0.53
CA ASN A 96 2.14 0.88 1.53
C ASN A 96 2.56 -0.57 1.82
N ALA A 97 3.00 -1.34 0.82
CA ALA A 97 3.54 -2.68 1.04
C ALA A 97 4.78 -2.68 1.95
N ILE A 98 5.68 -1.71 1.77
CA ILE A 98 6.88 -1.54 2.60
C ILE A 98 6.51 -1.09 4.02
N GLN A 99 5.55 -0.18 4.15
CA GLN A 99 5.05 0.22 5.47
C GLN A 99 4.40 -0.94 6.21
N ASN A 100 3.60 -1.76 5.53
CA ASN A 100 2.98 -2.95 6.13
C ASN A 100 4.03 -3.98 6.55
N TYR A 101 5.10 -4.13 5.78
CA TYR A 101 6.25 -4.93 6.16
C TYR A 101 6.92 -4.43 7.45
N GLN A 102 7.18 -3.13 7.54
CA GLN A 102 7.77 -2.51 8.73
C GLN A 102 6.86 -2.65 9.96
N LYS A 103 5.54 -2.47 9.77
CA LYS A 103 4.53 -2.66 10.82
C LYS A 103 4.52 -4.11 11.32
N ALA A 104 4.62 -5.10 10.44
CA ALA A 104 4.68 -6.50 10.83
C ALA A 104 5.90 -6.78 11.73
N TRP A 105 7.08 -6.25 11.38
CA TRP A 105 8.27 -6.35 12.23
C TRP A 105 8.13 -5.58 13.54
N LYS A 106 7.52 -4.39 13.53
CA LYS A 106 7.24 -3.63 14.75
C LYS A 106 6.33 -4.41 15.68
N MET A 107 5.29 -5.07 15.14
CA MET A 107 4.40 -5.92 15.91
C MET A 107 5.10 -7.14 16.48
N PHE A 108 5.93 -7.84 15.69
CA PHE A 108 6.75 -8.95 16.21
C PHE A 108 7.64 -8.52 17.39
N ARG A 109 8.26 -7.34 17.32
CA ARG A 109 9.12 -6.82 18.39
C ARG A 109 8.33 -6.36 19.62
N LYS A 110 7.11 -5.85 19.44
CA LYS A 110 6.26 -5.38 20.53
C LYS A 110 5.50 -6.52 21.22
N VAL A 111 5.04 -7.48 20.43
CA VAL A 111 4.15 -8.58 20.84
C VAL A 111 4.82 -9.86 20.40
N HIS A 112 5.68 -10.41 21.28
CA HIS A 112 6.54 -11.56 21.00
C HIS A 112 5.79 -12.84 20.57
N SER A 113 4.48 -12.93 20.80
CA SER A 113 3.61 -14.03 20.35
C SER A 113 3.22 -13.98 18.87
N SER A 114 3.39 -12.85 18.18
CA SER A 114 2.91 -12.68 16.78
C SER A 114 3.71 -13.46 15.74
N GLY A 115 4.91 -13.95 16.09
CA GLY A 115 5.83 -14.63 15.17
C GLY A 115 6.47 -13.70 14.13
N THR A 116 7.49 -14.20 13.43
CA THR A 116 8.19 -13.42 12.40
C THR A 116 7.31 -13.20 11.17
N PRO A 117 7.47 -12.09 10.43
CA PRO A 117 6.71 -11.84 9.20
C PRO A 117 6.88 -12.97 8.17
N LYS A 118 5.75 -13.44 7.63
CA LYS A 118 5.69 -14.56 6.68
C LYS A 118 5.34 -14.08 5.28
N PHE A 119 5.70 -14.87 4.27
CA PHE A 119 5.31 -14.60 2.89
C PHE A 119 3.78 -14.59 2.73
N HIS A 120 3.30 -13.60 1.99
CA HIS A 120 1.91 -13.53 1.54
C HIS A 120 1.68 -14.51 0.39
N LYS A 121 0.76 -15.46 0.60
CA LYS A 121 0.31 -16.42 -0.40
C LYS A 121 -0.49 -15.72 -1.51
N LYS A 122 -0.44 -16.28 -2.72
CA LYS A 122 -1.32 -15.86 -3.82
C LYS A 122 -2.73 -16.38 -3.51
N SER A 123 -3.74 -15.54 -3.70
CA SER A 123 -5.15 -15.88 -3.49
C SER A 123 -6.00 -15.32 -4.62
N TYR A 124 -7.22 -15.84 -4.76
CA TYR A 124 -8.23 -15.28 -5.64
C TYR A 124 -8.70 -13.89 -5.18
N ARG A 125 -8.72 -13.66 -3.87
CA ARG A 125 -8.99 -12.35 -3.29
C ARG A 125 -7.72 -11.52 -3.35
N LEU A 126 -7.79 -10.36 -4.01
CA LEU A 126 -6.65 -9.50 -4.20
C LEU A 126 -6.97 -8.11 -3.68
N SER A 127 -6.16 -7.66 -2.73
CA SER A 127 -6.31 -6.33 -2.17
C SER A 127 -5.05 -5.52 -2.26
N TYR A 128 -5.21 -4.23 -2.52
CA TYR A 128 -4.14 -3.26 -2.31
C TYR A 128 -4.70 -1.96 -1.77
N GLN A 129 -3.83 -1.19 -1.12
CA GLN A 129 -4.17 0.04 -0.44
C GLN A 129 -3.60 1.23 -1.20
N THR A 130 -4.40 2.29 -1.33
CA THR A 130 -3.96 3.59 -1.84
C THR A 130 -4.33 4.69 -0.88
N ASN A 131 -3.50 5.72 -0.82
CA ASN A 131 -3.70 6.83 0.11
C ASN A 131 -4.29 8.02 -0.63
N ALA A 132 -5.22 8.72 0.01
CA ALA A 132 -5.71 10.00 -0.49
C ALA A 132 -4.64 11.08 -0.25
N GLN A 133 -4.24 11.75 -1.32
CA GLN A 133 -3.32 12.88 -1.27
C GLN A 133 -4.12 14.16 -1.46
N TYR A 134 -3.83 15.16 -0.62
CA TYR A 134 -4.44 16.48 -0.71
C TYR A 134 -3.37 17.46 -1.14
N GLY A 135 -3.74 18.43 -1.99
CA GLY A 135 -2.87 19.57 -2.30
C GLY A 135 -2.58 20.40 -1.05
N LYS A 136 -1.54 21.23 -1.09
CA LYS A 136 -1.15 22.08 0.04
C LYS A 136 -2.29 23.00 0.51
N ASP A 137 -3.07 23.52 -0.45
CA ASP A 137 -4.17 24.48 -0.21
C ASP A 137 -5.56 23.85 -0.38
N ALA A 138 -5.63 22.52 -0.53
CA ALA A 138 -6.91 21.84 -0.72
C ALA A 138 -7.71 21.77 0.58
N LYS A 139 -9.03 21.96 0.49
CA LYS A 139 -9.94 21.70 1.61
C LYS A 139 -9.91 20.22 1.98
N MET A 140 -10.02 19.92 3.28
CA MET A 140 -10.00 18.55 3.81
C MET A 140 -11.36 17.87 3.67
N ASP A 141 -11.89 17.86 2.45
CA ASP A 141 -13.20 17.30 2.14
C ASP A 141 -13.08 16.00 1.31
N VAL A 142 -14.22 15.38 1.05
CA VAL A 142 -14.36 14.16 0.26
C VAL A 142 -14.21 14.38 -1.25
N TYR A 143 -14.05 15.63 -1.70
CA TYR A 143 -14.10 16.05 -3.11
C TYR A 143 -12.77 16.56 -3.67
N SER A 144 -11.86 16.99 -2.80
CA SER A 144 -10.64 17.72 -3.16
C SER A 144 -9.38 16.85 -3.18
N ALA A 145 -9.46 15.61 -2.68
CA ALA A 145 -8.32 14.71 -2.65
C ALA A 145 -8.08 13.99 -4.00
N SER A 146 -6.93 13.34 -4.11
CA SER A 146 -6.61 12.45 -5.23
C SER A 146 -7.57 11.25 -5.33
N VAL A 147 -8.09 10.82 -4.18
CA VAL A 147 -9.25 9.93 -4.06
C VAL A 147 -10.43 10.81 -3.68
N LYS A 148 -11.38 10.96 -4.60
CA LYS A 148 -12.52 11.88 -4.40
C LYS A 148 -13.81 11.30 -4.91
N PHE A 149 -14.91 11.67 -4.28
CA PHE A 149 -16.22 11.47 -4.87
C PHE A 149 -16.44 12.48 -5.99
N LEU A 150 -17.08 12.04 -7.07
CA LEU A 150 -17.53 12.93 -8.14
C LEU A 150 -19.02 13.20 -7.99
N ASP A 151 -19.78 12.11 -7.78
CA ASP A 151 -21.22 12.13 -7.61
C ASP A 151 -21.60 11.12 -6.50
N LYS A 152 -22.89 11.07 -6.16
CA LYS A 152 -23.45 10.02 -5.29
C LYS A 152 -23.19 8.59 -5.77
N ASN A 153 -22.86 8.38 -7.04
CA ASN A 153 -22.65 7.06 -7.62
C ASN A 153 -21.26 6.88 -8.25
N HIS A 154 -20.36 7.87 -8.15
CA HIS A 154 -19.04 7.81 -8.80
C HIS A 154 -17.92 8.26 -7.87
N ILE A 155 -16.81 7.51 -7.91
CA ILE A 155 -15.55 7.87 -7.25
C ILE A 155 -14.44 7.98 -8.30
N SER A 156 -13.53 8.93 -8.12
CA SER A 156 -12.30 9.05 -8.88
C SER A 156 -11.13 8.59 -8.02
N LEU A 157 -10.31 7.69 -8.58
CA LEU A 157 -9.16 7.12 -7.90
C LEU A 157 -7.87 7.36 -8.69
N PRO A 158 -6.72 7.46 -8.00
CA PRO A 158 -5.42 7.44 -8.66
C PRO A 158 -5.25 6.18 -9.52
N LYS A 159 -4.70 6.33 -10.73
CA LYS A 159 -4.44 5.27 -11.73
C LYS A 159 -5.67 4.54 -12.31
N LEU A 160 -6.76 4.38 -11.55
CA LEU A 160 -7.98 3.73 -12.01
C LEU A 160 -8.97 4.71 -12.68
N GLY A 161 -8.91 6.00 -12.32
CA GLY A 161 -9.82 7.01 -12.84
C GLY A 161 -11.23 6.88 -12.26
N ARG A 162 -12.25 7.23 -13.05
CA ARG A 162 -13.66 7.20 -12.65
C ARG A 162 -14.18 5.77 -12.54
N LEU A 163 -14.81 5.47 -11.41
CA LEU A 163 -15.47 4.20 -11.10
C LEU A 163 -16.90 4.44 -10.63
N ARG A 164 -17.81 3.57 -11.06
CA ARG A 164 -19.16 3.52 -10.50
C ARG A 164 -19.14 2.79 -9.17
N VAL A 165 -19.83 3.35 -8.19
CA VAL A 165 -19.93 2.84 -6.83
C VAL A 165 -21.37 2.68 -6.38
N SER A 166 -21.61 1.72 -5.50
CA SER A 166 -22.91 1.46 -4.88
C SER A 166 -22.70 1.11 -3.40
N GLY A 167 -23.59 1.58 -2.54
CA GLY A 167 -23.51 1.36 -1.11
C GLY A 167 -24.17 2.45 -0.26
N SER A 168 -23.89 2.40 1.04
CA SER A 168 -24.43 3.31 2.06
C SER A 168 -23.73 4.66 2.15
N HIS A 169 -22.87 5.00 1.17
CA HIS A 169 -22.05 6.21 1.18
C HIS A 169 -22.82 7.50 0.91
N ARG A 170 -24.08 7.40 0.48
CA ARG A 170 -24.97 8.55 0.24
C ARG A 170 -25.11 9.46 1.47
N ARG A 171 -25.22 8.88 2.67
CA ARG A 171 -25.33 9.63 3.94
C ARG A 171 -24.13 10.53 4.23
N ILE A 172 -22.95 10.18 3.70
CA ILE A 172 -21.70 10.91 3.89
C ILE A 172 -21.63 12.06 2.88
N ILE A 173 -22.01 11.78 1.63
CA ILE A 173 -21.97 12.74 0.52
C ILE A 173 -23.03 13.84 0.68
N ASP A 174 -24.19 13.49 1.22
CA ASP A 174 -25.34 14.40 1.23
C ASP A 174 -25.26 15.51 2.29
N ASN A 175 -24.44 15.36 3.34
CA ASN A 175 -24.55 16.21 4.54
C ASN A 175 -23.24 16.69 5.18
N LYS A 176 -22.05 16.35 4.65
CA LYS A 176 -20.80 16.55 5.40
C LYS A 176 -19.57 16.92 4.55
N ASP A 177 -19.17 18.19 4.65
CA ASP A 177 -17.95 18.75 4.05
C ASP A 177 -16.73 18.69 4.99
N ASP A 178 -16.92 18.23 6.23
CA ASP A 178 -15.91 18.10 7.28
C ASP A 178 -15.16 16.76 7.24
N ILE A 179 -15.47 15.91 6.26
CA ILE A 179 -14.96 14.54 6.18
C ILE A 179 -13.74 14.46 5.27
N ARG A 180 -12.63 14.04 5.87
CA ARG A 180 -11.40 13.72 5.15
C ARG A 180 -11.29 12.22 4.87
N ILE A 181 -11.03 11.88 3.61
CA ILE A 181 -10.61 10.53 3.19
C ILE A 181 -9.13 10.29 3.57
N GLY A 182 -8.83 9.16 4.21
CA GLY A 182 -7.47 8.75 4.56
C GLY A 182 -6.84 7.77 3.58
N TYR A 183 -7.27 6.52 3.69
CA TYR A 183 -6.80 5.42 2.87
C TYR A 183 -7.99 4.64 2.33
N CYS A 184 -7.82 4.11 1.12
CA CYS A 184 -8.80 3.25 0.48
C CYS A 184 -8.18 1.86 0.28
N TYR A 185 -8.95 0.83 0.59
CA TYR A 185 -8.59 -0.55 0.30
C TYR A 185 -9.47 -1.06 -0.84
N TYR A 186 -8.84 -1.62 -1.85
CA TYR A 186 -9.53 -2.41 -2.87
C TYR A 186 -9.53 -3.86 -2.41
N LEU A 187 -10.68 -4.54 -2.46
CA LEU A 187 -10.85 -5.96 -2.12
C LEU A 187 -11.35 -6.73 -3.33
#